data_AF-A0A8S1R759-F1
#
_entry.id   AF-A0A8S1R759-F1
#
_cell.length_a   1.000
_cell.length_b   1.000
_cell.length_c   1.000
_cell.angle_alpha   90.00
_cell.angle_beta   90.00
_cell.angle_gamma   90.00
#
_symmetry.space_group_name_H-M   'P 1'
#
loop_
_entity.id
_entity.type
_entity.pdbx_description
1 polymer ?
#
loop_
_entity_poly.entity_id
_entity_poly.type
_entity_poly.pdbx_seq_one_letter_code
_entity_poly.pdbx_strand_id
1 'polypeptide(L)'
;MNSKQHYNTHKLTLSKPSKKSQFYSDDGESTTPHSINSVKHKQEFQTDDSDCGTPITPSAKSPQKPQQSKFKPKPSTIQQLFTNTAKNVLSNKQTHSDAELKTQKQYEVSVKNHPFRHLIFGESVSETTLKKHLLLTQRGLIYATKCLKGPSDQFIKSRQIEVPIEETKQKILLLDLDETLIHCCSSKEQAQVHINQIGFNVRPYTNYFLNKLAEIYSIFIFTASSPSYASVIVDYLDPEQNKIIGIFSRNHCMETKNGFFIKDLRTLKDIDLSSTIIVDNLAHSFGLQIDNGIPILEWNSNEKDEELKFLTEYLIKASKVDDVRIFNQEYLRLRDLINYQL
;
A
#
# COMPACT_ATOMS: atom_id res chain seq x y z
N MET A 1 5.55 -62.90 46.16
CA MET A 1 5.56 -63.85 45.03
C MET A 1 4.68 -63.29 43.92
N ASN A 2 5.26 -63.19 42.73
CA ASN A 2 4.76 -62.69 41.43
C ASN A 2 3.25 -62.50 41.20
N SER A 3 2.91 -61.33 40.64
CA SER A 3 2.11 -61.28 39.41
C SER A 3 2.47 -60.04 38.57
N LYS A 4 2.86 -60.30 37.31
CA LYS A 4 3.13 -59.30 36.27
C LYS A 4 1.81 -58.82 35.67
N GLN A 5 1.74 -57.57 35.21
CA GLN A 5 0.95 -57.23 34.03
C GLN A 5 1.64 -56.12 33.21
N HIS A 6 1.75 -56.42 31.92
CA HIS A 6 2.36 -55.62 30.86
C HIS A 6 1.50 -54.41 30.51
N TYR A 7 2.12 -53.25 30.31
CA TYR A 7 1.50 -52.13 29.59
C TYR A 7 2.07 -52.03 28.17
N ASN A 8 1.15 -52.09 27.22
CA ASN A 8 1.34 -52.03 25.79
C ASN A 8 1.57 -50.58 25.33
N THR A 9 2.60 -50.36 24.52
CA THR A 9 2.85 -49.09 23.82
C THR A 9 2.14 -49.06 22.47
N HIS A 10 1.12 -48.21 22.31
CA HIS A 10 0.58 -47.86 21.00
C HIS A 10 1.11 -46.50 20.55
N LYS A 11 1.98 -46.51 19.53
CA LYS A 11 2.25 -45.38 18.64
C LYS A 11 1.00 -45.14 17.79
N LEU A 12 0.44 -43.94 17.86
CA LEU A 12 -0.54 -43.42 16.89
C LEU A 12 0.09 -42.22 16.18
N THR A 13 0.53 -42.47 14.96
CA THR A 13 0.87 -41.47 13.94
C THR A 13 -0.41 -40.80 13.45
N LEU A 14 -0.53 -39.48 13.65
CA LEU A 14 -1.58 -38.67 13.04
C LEU A 14 -0.97 -37.82 11.92
N SER A 15 -1.19 -38.27 10.69
CA SER A 15 -1.09 -37.48 9.47
C SER A 15 -2.27 -36.49 9.41
N LYS A 16 -1.98 -35.19 9.31
CA LYS A 16 -3.00 -34.17 9.01
C LYS A 16 -3.14 -34.02 7.49
N PRO A 17 -4.38 -34.01 6.93
CA PRO A 17 -4.59 -33.76 5.52
C PRO A 17 -4.59 -32.24 5.23
N SER A 18 -3.91 -31.85 4.16
CA SER A 18 -3.95 -30.52 3.57
C SER A 18 -5.27 -30.33 2.81
N LYS A 19 -6.05 -29.30 3.16
CA LYS A 19 -7.19 -28.85 2.37
C LYS A 19 -6.74 -27.69 1.47
N LYS A 20 -6.55 -28.01 0.19
CA LYS A 20 -6.64 -27.05 -0.92
C LYS A 20 -8.12 -26.86 -1.25
N SER A 21 -8.59 -25.61 -1.33
CA SER A 21 -9.80 -25.26 -2.06
C SER A 21 -9.42 -24.32 -3.20
N GLN A 22 -9.21 -24.90 -4.38
CA GLN A 22 -9.20 -24.18 -5.65
C GLN A 22 -10.66 -24.02 -6.10
N PHE A 23 -11.14 -22.78 -6.21
CA PHE A 23 -12.34 -22.48 -6.98
C PHE A 23 -11.90 -21.95 -8.34
N TYR A 24 -11.93 -22.84 -9.34
CA TYR A 24 -12.01 -22.50 -10.76
C TYR A 24 -13.47 -22.69 -11.16
N SER A 25 -14.10 -21.65 -11.70
CA SER A 25 -15.37 -21.75 -12.42
C SER A 25 -15.10 -21.50 -13.89
N ASP A 26 -15.49 -22.51 -14.69
CA ASP A 26 -15.33 -22.66 -16.13
C ASP A 26 -16.54 -22.04 -16.85
N ASP A 27 -16.29 -21.32 -17.95
CA ASP A 27 -17.30 -20.66 -18.77
C ASP A 27 -17.93 -21.65 -19.78
N GLY A 28 -19.26 -21.72 -19.82
CA GLY A 28 -20.01 -22.51 -20.79
C GLY A 28 -21.13 -21.70 -21.45
N GLU A 29 -20.96 -21.37 -22.73
CA GLU A 29 -21.96 -20.78 -23.63
C GLU A 29 -23.08 -21.79 -23.99
N SER A 30 -24.34 -21.31 -24.05
CA SER A 30 -25.35 -21.85 -24.97
C SER A 30 -26.36 -20.77 -25.37
N THR A 31 -26.91 -20.91 -26.58
CA THR A 31 -27.52 -19.87 -27.44
C THR A 31 -29.06 -19.91 -27.53
N THR A 32 -29.68 -18.71 -27.54
CA THR A 32 -30.84 -18.18 -28.32
C THR A 32 -32.30 -18.71 -28.11
N PRO A 33 -33.37 -18.02 -28.62
CA PRO A 33 -33.75 -16.57 -28.56
C PRO A 33 -35.27 -16.30 -28.30
N HIS A 34 -35.70 -15.02 -28.42
CA HIS A 34 -37.07 -14.41 -28.45
C HIS A 34 -37.59 -13.82 -27.11
N SER A 35 -38.28 -12.68 -27.00
CA SER A 35 -38.85 -11.68 -27.92
C SER A 35 -39.11 -10.34 -27.20
N ILE A 36 -39.36 -9.32 -28.02
CA ILE A 36 -39.57 -7.88 -27.77
C ILE A 36 -40.70 -7.56 -26.77
N ASN A 37 -40.47 -6.61 -25.86
CA ASN A 37 -41.46 -5.56 -25.55
C ASN A 37 -40.82 -4.32 -24.91
N SER A 38 -41.08 -3.18 -25.55
CA SER A 38 -40.58 -1.85 -25.22
C SER A 38 -41.52 -1.10 -24.27
N VAL A 39 -41.02 -0.65 -23.12
CA VAL A 39 -41.65 0.42 -22.32
C VAL A 39 -40.57 1.45 -21.99
N LYS A 40 -40.72 2.65 -22.57
CA LYS A 40 -39.85 3.80 -22.31
C LYS A 40 -40.27 4.47 -21.00
N HIS A 41 -39.52 4.23 -19.92
CA HIS A 41 -39.44 5.17 -18.81
C HIS A 41 -38.20 6.05 -19.02
N LYS A 42 -38.42 7.35 -19.24
CA LYS A 42 -37.35 8.36 -19.14
C LYS A 42 -36.98 8.47 -17.65
N GLN A 43 -35.88 7.82 -17.26
CA GLN A 43 -35.13 8.22 -16.06
C GLN A 43 -34.13 9.29 -16.48
N GLU A 44 -34.20 10.46 -15.85
CA GLU A 44 -33.17 11.47 -15.94
C GLU A 44 -31.87 10.88 -15.37
N PHE A 45 -30.87 10.70 -16.23
CA PHE A 45 -29.52 10.34 -15.81
C PHE A 45 -28.90 11.56 -15.12
N GLN A 46 -28.80 11.53 -13.79
CA GLN A 46 -27.77 12.30 -13.10
C GLN A 46 -26.42 11.76 -13.59
N THR A 47 -25.65 12.61 -14.26
CA THR A 47 -24.27 12.28 -14.61
C THR A 47 -23.47 12.21 -13.32
N ASP A 48 -23.07 10.99 -12.92
CA ASP A 48 -22.28 10.76 -11.71
C ASP A 48 -20.89 11.36 -11.93
N ASP A 49 -20.63 12.47 -11.26
CA ASP A 49 -19.46 13.36 -11.43
C ASP A 49 -18.19 12.78 -10.77
N SER A 50 -18.24 11.52 -10.34
CA SER A 50 -17.15 10.80 -9.68
C SER A 50 -15.90 10.65 -10.58
N ASP A 51 -14.73 10.71 -9.94
CA ASP A 51 -13.46 10.45 -10.63
C ASP A 51 -13.14 8.97 -10.73
N CYS A 52 -13.77 8.16 -9.87
CA CYS A 52 -13.54 6.73 -9.72
C CYS A 52 -14.75 5.93 -10.23
N GLY A 53 -14.52 4.95 -11.11
CA GLY A 53 -15.52 3.89 -11.35
C GLY A 53 -16.39 3.94 -12.62
N THR A 54 -15.93 4.51 -13.73
CA THR A 54 -16.63 4.32 -15.02
C THR A 54 -16.57 2.85 -15.48
N PRO A 55 -17.70 2.16 -15.72
CA PRO A 55 -17.71 0.80 -16.25
C PRO A 55 -17.16 0.77 -17.69
N ILE A 56 -16.21 -0.12 -17.98
CA ILE A 56 -15.80 -0.43 -19.35
C ILE A 56 -16.80 -1.44 -19.92
N THR A 57 -17.63 -1.05 -20.88
CA THR A 57 -18.44 -1.99 -21.66
C THR A 57 -17.56 -2.84 -22.59
N PRO A 58 -17.69 -4.18 -22.60
CA PRO A 58 -16.96 -5.02 -23.54
C PRO A 58 -17.59 -4.94 -24.94
N SER A 59 -16.93 -4.27 -25.89
CA SER A 59 -17.31 -4.38 -27.29
C SER A 59 -16.77 -5.69 -27.88
N ALA A 60 -17.66 -6.61 -28.20
CA ALA A 60 -17.36 -7.86 -28.89
C ALA A 60 -16.73 -7.61 -30.27
N LYS A 61 -15.52 -8.12 -30.50
CA LYS A 61 -15.01 -8.50 -31.83
C LYS A 61 -14.21 -9.80 -31.71
N SER A 62 -14.59 -10.77 -32.53
CA SER A 62 -14.08 -12.13 -32.62
C SER A 62 -12.61 -12.19 -33.10
N PRO A 63 -11.90 -13.31 -32.87
CA PRO A 63 -10.43 -13.35 -32.86
C PRO A 63 -9.79 -13.47 -34.26
N GLN A 64 -8.79 -12.63 -34.52
CA GLN A 64 -7.77 -12.87 -35.55
C GLN A 64 -6.46 -13.32 -34.91
N LYS A 65 -5.84 -14.35 -35.51
CA LYS A 65 -4.56 -14.97 -35.10
C LYS A 65 -3.41 -13.95 -34.95
N PRO A 66 -2.42 -14.22 -34.08
CA PRO A 66 -1.43 -13.24 -33.65
C PRO A 66 -0.39 -12.96 -34.74
N GLN A 67 -0.33 -11.72 -35.21
CA GLN A 67 0.88 -11.16 -35.82
C GLN A 67 1.66 -10.40 -34.75
N GLN A 68 2.90 -10.82 -34.52
CA GLN A 68 3.86 -10.14 -33.65
C GLN A 68 4.10 -8.71 -34.17
N SER A 69 3.50 -7.73 -33.52
CA SER A 69 3.89 -6.32 -33.67
C SER A 69 4.64 -5.87 -32.41
N LYS A 70 5.89 -5.46 -32.62
CA LYS A 70 6.77 -4.89 -31.59
C LYS A 70 6.21 -3.55 -31.13
N PHE A 71 5.37 -3.54 -30.11
CA PHE A 71 4.96 -2.31 -29.44
C PHE A 71 5.98 -1.94 -28.36
N LYS A 72 6.80 -0.92 -28.66
CA LYS A 72 7.53 -0.13 -27.67
C LYS A 72 6.55 0.90 -27.11
N PRO A 73 6.31 1.00 -25.79
CA PRO A 73 5.57 2.13 -25.25
C PRO A 73 6.41 3.41 -25.41
N LYS A 74 5.84 4.42 -26.09
CA LYS A 74 6.37 5.79 -26.08
C LYS A 74 5.97 6.44 -24.74
N PRO A 75 6.89 7.12 -24.04
CA PRO A 75 6.54 7.86 -22.83
C PRO A 75 5.61 9.03 -23.18
N SER A 76 4.52 9.19 -22.42
CA SER A 76 3.61 10.32 -22.54
C SER A 76 4.27 11.60 -21.98
N THR A 77 4.01 12.71 -22.64
CA THR A 77 4.71 14.01 -22.58
C THR A 77 4.69 14.73 -21.23
N ILE A 78 4.21 14.12 -20.14
CA ILE A 78 4.26 14.70 -18.78
C ILE A 78 5.45 14.15 -17.96
N GLN A 79 6.07 13.06 -18.40
CA GLN A 79 7.24 12.45 -17.73
C GLN A 79 8.58 13.12 -18.10
N GLN A 80 8.59 14.13 -18.97
CA GLN A 80 9.80 14.84 -19.41
C GLN A 80 10.08 16.18 -18.70
N LEU A 81 9.23 16.61 -17.75
CA LEU A 81 9.50 17.81 -16.94
C LEU A 81 10.37 17.54 -15.69
N PHE A 82 10.85 16.30 -15.50
CA PHE A 82 11.56 15.89 -14.28
C PHE A 82 12.91 15.21 -14.53
N THR A 83 13.72 15.64 -15.51
CA THR A 83 15.15 15.26 -15.54
C THR A 83 15.94 16.27 -16.38
N ASN A 84 16.52 17.32 -15.76
CA ASN A 84 17.70 18.01 -16.30
C ASN A 84 18.26 19.06 -15.31
N THR A 85 18.65 18.66 -14.10
CA THR A 85 19.53 19.49 -13.25
C THR A 85 20.44 18.65 -12.33
N ALA A 86 21.17 17.69 -12.89
CA ALA A 86 22.17 16.94 -12.11
C ALA A 86 23.34 16.48 -13.00
N LYS A 87 24.10 17.43 -13.52
CA LYS A 87 25.48 17.20 -13.98
C LYS A 87 26.30 18.45 -13.67
N ASN A 88 27.04 18.37 -12.56
CA ASN A 88 28.35 18.98 -12.32
C ASN A 88 28.54 19.15 -10.82
N VAL A 89 29.08 18.14 -10.12
CA VAL A 89 30.07 18.30 -9.05
C VAL A 89 30.69 16.92 -8.80
N LEU A 90 31.86 16.65 -9.40
CA LEU A 90 32.75 15.55 -8.98
C LEU A 90 34.19 15.98 -9.28
N SER A 91 34.79 16.73 -8.35
CA SER A 91 36.20 16.60 -7.94
C SER A 91 36.52 17.65 -6.88
N ASN A 92 36.76 17.23 -5.64
CA ASN A 92 37.96 17.57 -4.87
C ASN A 92 37.85 17.04 -3.44
N LYS A 93 38.85 16.24 -3.05
CA LYS A 93 39.16 15.93 -1.65
C LYS A 93 40.09 17.03 -1.12
N GLN A 94 39.76 17.57 0.06
CA GLN A 94 40.60 17.89 1.22
C GLN A 94 40.29 19.24 1.89
N THR A 95 40.37 19.20 3.23
CA THR A 95 40.30 20.26 4.25
C THR A 95 38.92 20.85 4.54
N HIS A 96 38.27 20.33 5.60
CA HIS A 96 37.04 20.92 6.14
C HIS A 96 37.36 22.23 6.85
N SER A 97 36.85 23.34 6.32
CA SER A 97 36.94 24.65 6.94
C SER A 97 35.86 24.82 8.01
N ASP A 98 36.11 25.64 9.03
CA ASP A 98 35.14 25.94 10.09
C ASP A 98 33.80 26.51 9.58
N ALA A 99 33.80 27.09 8.36
CA ALA A 99 32.61 27.59 7.69
C ALA A 99 31.71 26.45 7.19
N GLU A 100 32.27 25.36 6.68
CA GLU A 100 31.52 24.16 6.26
C GLU A 100 30.90 23.47 7.48
N LEU A 101 31.64 23.34 8.58
CA LEU A 101 31.15 22.77 9.84
C LEU A 101 30.02 23.61 10.47
N LYS A 102 30.10 24.95 10.40
CA LYS A 102 29.02 25.84 10.86
C LYS A 102 27.78 25.74 9.97
N THR A 103 27.97 25.66 8.66
CA THR A 103 26.92 25.52 7.67
C THR A 103 26.19 24.18 7.83
N GLN A 104 26.95 23.08 8.01
CA GLN A 104 26.41 21.75 8.28
C GLN A 104 25.64 21.69 9.60
N LYS A 105 26.16 22.31 10.67
CA LYS A 105 25.43 22.44 11.95
C LYS A 105 24.15 23.26 11.82
N GLN A 106 24.15 24.36 11.07
CA GLN A 106 22.93 25.13 10.81
C GLN A 106 21.89 24.32 10.03
N TYR A 107 22.31 23.52 9.05
CA TYR A 107 21.41 22.65 8.29
C TYR A 107 20.80 21.54 9.16
N GLU A 108 21.61 20.88 9.99
CA GLU A 108 21.10 19.87 10.93
C GLU A 108 20.06 20.45 11.90
N VAL A 109 20.25 21.69 12.36
CA VAL A 109 19.27 22.41 13.19
C VAL A 109 17.99 22.73 12.41
N SER A 110 18.10 23.14 11.14
CA SER A 110 16.96 23.44 10.26
C SER A 110 16.07 22.21 10.05
N VAL A 111 16.66 21.04 9.78
CA VAL A 111 15.91 19.78 9.61
C VAL A 111 15.22 19.35 10.90
N LYS A 112 15.93 19.40 12.04
CA LYS A 112 15.38 19.00 13.34
C LYS A 112 14.21 19.87 13.79
N ASN A 113 14.25 21.17 13.47
CA ASN A 113 13.25 22.14 13.88
C ASN A 113 12.13 22.34 12.85
N HIS A 114 12.14 21.61 11.73
CA HIS A 114 11.10 21.75 10.72
C HIS A 114 9.73 21.39 11.33
N PRO A 115 8.66 22.18 11.13
CA PRO A 115 7.36 21.99 11.80
C PRO A 115 6.66 20.67 11.44
N PHE A 116 7.11 20.00 10.38
CA PHE A 116 6.65 18.69 9.92
C PHE A 116 7.73 17.61 9.97
N ARG A 117 8.79 17.80 10.78
CA ARG A 117 9.86 16.79 10.93
C ARG A 117 9.31 15.46 11.43
N HIS A 118 8.25 15.49 12.25
CA HIS A 118 7.60 14.31 12.82
C HIS A 118 6.93 13.37 11.81
N LEU A 119 6.77 13.79 10.54
CA LEU A 119 6.23 12.93 9.48
C LEU A 119 7.22 11.89 8.94
N ILE A 120 8.49 11.98 9.36
CA ILE A 120 9.49 10.93 9.11
C ILE A 120 9.85 10.32 10.45
N PHE A 121 9.60 9.03 10.61
CA PHE A 121 9.72 8.34 11.91
C PHE A 121 11.17 8.06 12.29
N GLY A 122 12.04 7.77 11.31
CA GLY A 122 13.47 7.57 11.53
C GLY A 122 14.14 8.79 12.17
N GLU A 123 15.12 8.57 13.05
CA GLU A 123 15.82 9.66 13.76
C GLU A 123 16.65 10.55 12.82
N SER A 124 17.28 9.94 11.82
CA SER A 124 18.16 10.63 10.88
C SER A 124 17.51 10.74 9.50
N VAL A 125 17.52 11.96 8.95
CA VAL A 125 17.04 12.22 7.59
C VAL A 125 17.78 13.41 7.00
N SER A 126 18.09 13.34 5.71
CA SER A 126 18.67 14.47 4.99
C SER A 126 17.62 15.55 4.72
N GLU A 127 18.03 16.81 4.61
CA GLU A 127 17.12 17.90 4.24
C GLU A 127 16.43 17.65 2.90
N THR A 128 17.18 17.13 1.92
CA THR A 128 16.64 16.77 0.59
C THR A 128 15.55 15.72 0.70
N THR A 129 15.77 14.68 1.51
CA THR A 129 14.79 13.61 1.74
C THR A 129 13.55 14.15 2.44
N LEU A 130 13.72 14.97 3.49
CA LEU A 130 12.60 15.60 4.20
C LEU A 130 11.77 16.47 3.24
N LYS A 131 12.40 17.39 2.51
CA LYS A 131 11.71 18.26 1.54
C LYS A 131 10.98 17.46 0.47
N LYS A 132 11.63 16.42 -0.08
CA LYS A 132 11.02 15.55 -1.09
C LYS A 132 9.77 14.86 -0.53
N HIS A 133 9.88 14.24 0.65
CA HIS A 133 8.78 13.56 1.30
C HIS A 133 7.61 14.51 1.56
N LEU A 134 7.86 15.67 2.18
CA LEU A 134 6.82 16.66 2.46
C LEU A 134 6.14 17.17 1.18
N LEU A 135 6.92 17.42 0.11
CA LEU A 135 6.38 17.85 -1.17
C LEU A 135 5.47 16.80 -1.81
N LEU A 136 5.89 15.53 -1.81
CA LEU A 136 5.10 14.43 -2.37
C LEU A 136 3.83 14.19 -1.56
N THR A 137 3.96 14.13 -0.24
CA THR A 137 2.83 13.98 0.69
C THR A 137 1.84 15.13 0.52
N GLN A 138 2.30 16.39 0.54
CA GLN A 138 1.44 17.56 0.37
C GLN A 138 0.71 17.54 -0.98
N ARG A 139 1.40 17.21 -2.09
CA ARG A 139 0.77 17.11 -3.41
C ARG A 139 -0.32 16.05 -3.45
N GLY A 140 -0.07 14.88 -2.84
CA GLY A 140 -1.06 13.81 -2.73
C GLY A 140 -2.29 14.25 -1.92
N LEU A 141 -2.08 14.95 -0.80
CA LEU A 141 -3.17 15.48 0.03
C LEU A 141 -3.95 16.61 -0.66
N ILE A 142 -3.27 17.49 -1.40
CA ILE A 142 -3.93 18.54 -2.20
C ILE A 142 -4.79 17.91 -3.28
N TYR A 143 -4.27 16.89 -4.00
CA TYR A 143 -5.05 16.16 -4.98
C TYR A 143 -6.29 15.51 -4.32
N ALA A 144 -6.09 14.81 -3.20
CA ALA A 144 -7.16 14.15 -2.47
C ALA A 144 -8.27 15.11 -2.00
N THR A 145 -7.91 16.33 -1.58
CA THR A 145 -8.88 17.28 -1.00
C THR A 145 -9.49 18.23 -2.02
N LYS A 146 -8.79 18.58 -3.10
CA LYS A 146 -9.24 19.59 -4.08
C LYS A 146 -9.67 19.01 -5.41
N CYS A 147 -9.20 17.82 -5.76
CA CYS A 147 -9.43 17.24 -7.07
C CYS A 147 -10.27 15.96 -6.99
N LEU A 148 -9.98 15.08 -6.04
CA LEU A 148 -10.59 13.77 -5.97
C LEU A 148 -12.07 13.85 -5.55
N LYS A 149 -12.97 13.54 -6.49
CA LYS A 149 -14.39 13.31 -6.21
C LYS A 149 -14.62 11.83 -5.94
N GLY A 150 -14.95 11.51 -4.69
CA GLY A 150 -15.26 10.15 -4.26
C GLY A 150 -16.48 9.56 -4.99
N PRO A 151 -16.60 8.22 -5.03
CA PRO A 151 -17.75 7.54 -5.60
C PRO A 151 -19.02 7.75 -4.76
N SER A 152 -20.18 7.48 -5.36
CA SER A 152 -21.46 7.39 -4.66
C SER A 152 -21.51 6.21 -3.68
N ASP A 153 -22.30 6.32 -2.62
CA ASP A 153 -22.49 5.24 -1.63
C ASP A 153 -23.01 3.93 -2.26
N GLN A 154 -23.82 4.04 -3.32
CA GLN A 154 -24.30 2.88 -4.07
C GLN A 154 -23.14 2.15 -4.77
N PHE A 155 -22.20 2.89 -5.37
CA PHE A 155 -21.01 2.30 -5.98
C PHE A 155 -20.09 1.66 -4.92
N ILE A 156 -19.94 2.28 -3.75
CA ILE A 156 -19.16 1.69 -2.66
C ILE A 156 -19.79 0.36 -2.22
N LYS A 157 -21.12 0.32 -2.06
CA LYS A 157 -21.86 -0.91 -1.70
C LYS A 157 -21.68 -2.02 -2.74
N SER A 158 -21.60 -1.70 -4.03
CA SER A 158 -21.37 -2.71 -5.08
C SER A 158 -19.92 -3.20 -5.15
N ARG A 159 -19.00 -2.52 -4.48
CA ARG A 159 -17.56 -2.84 -4.39
C ARG A 159 -17.13 -3.35 -3.02
N GLN A 160 -18.09 -3.74 -2.18
CA GLN A 160 -17.76 -4.21 -0.83
C GLN A 160 -16.87 -5.46 -0.86
N ILE A 161 -15.90 -5.45 0.05
CA ILE A 161 -14.88 -6.49 0.21
C ILE A 161 -15.12 -7.12 1.58
N GLU A 162 -15.29 -8.43 1.58
CA GLU A 162 -15.35 -9.21 2.82
C GLU A 162 -13.96 -9.21 3.47
N VAL A 163 -13.91 -8.85 4.74
CA VAL A 163 -12.66 -8.82 5.52
C VAL A 163 -12.69 -9.99 6.50
N PRO A 164 -11.77 -10.96 6.40
CA PRO A 164 -11.69 -12.04 7.37
C PRO A 164 -11.13 -11.49 8.69
N ILE A 165 -12.00 -11.15 9.64
CA ILE A 165 -11.58 -10.59 10.94
C ILE A 165 -11.22 -11.73 11.89
N GLU A 166 -10.09 -11.59 12.57
CA GLU A 166 -9.77 -12.38 13.77
C GLU A 166 -10.46 -11.76 14.99
N GLU A 167 -11.38 -12.48 15.63
CA GLU A 167 -12.17 -11.98 16.77
C GLU A 167 -11.32 -11.49 17.97
N THR A 168 -10.06 -11.91 18.06
CA THR A 168 -9.15 -11.57 19.15
C THR A 168 -8.52 -10.18 19.04
N LYS A 169 -8.52 -9.57 17.85
CA LYS A 169 -7.82 -8.30 17.60
C LYS A 169 -8.81 -7.19 17.26
N GLN A 170 -8.68 -6.06 17.96
CA GLN A 170 -9.64 -4.96 17.86
C GLN A 170 -9.33 -3.96 16.74
N LYS A 171 -8.09 -3.92 16.24
CA LYS A 171 -7.67 -2.93 15.24
C LYS A 171 -7.08 -3.57 13.98
N ILE A 172 -7.32 -2.90 12.85
CA ILE A 172 -6.87 -3.32 11.53
C ILE A 172 -5.73 -2.43 11.07
N LEU A 173 -4.68 -3.05 10.55
CA LEU A 173 -3.54 -2.38 9.93
C LEU A 173 -3.43 -2.79 8.47
N LEU A 174 -3.64 -1.84 7.57
CA LEU A 174 -3.52 -1.98 6.14
C LEU A 174 -2.15 -1.47 5.71
N LEU A 175 -1.37 -2.28 5.01
CA LEU A 175 -0.01 -1.93 4.59
C LEU A 175 0.10 -1.95 3.07
N ASP A 176 0.66 -0.90 2.49
CA ASP A 176 1.16 -0.96 1.12
C ASP A 176 2.45 -1.83 1.03
N LEU A 177 2.83 -2.22 -0.20
CA LEU A 177 4.01 -3.05 -0.46
C LEU A 177 5.18 -2.23 -1.01
N ASP A 178 5.06 -1.79 -2.25
CA ASP A 178 6.12 -1.13 -3.02
C ASP A 178 6.48 0.22 -2.38
N GLU A 179 7.78 0.48 -2.23
CA GLU A 179 8.34 1.64 -1.51
C GLU A 179 7.90 1.79 -0.03
N THR A 180 7.17 0.81 0.51
CA THR A 180 6.69 0.76 1.90
C THR A 180 7.39 -0.35 2.69
N LEU A 181 7.19 -1.62 2.32
CA LEU A 181 7.82 -2.80 2.94
C LEU A 181 8.98 -3.37 2.11
N ILE A 182 8.94 -3.16 0.80
CA ILE A 182 9.93 -3.63 -0.17
C ILE A 182 10.22 -2.55 -1.21
N HIS A 183 11.24 -2.76 -2.04
CA HIS A 183 11.49 -1.98 -3.23
C HIS A 183 11.71 -2.92 -4.42
N CYS A 184 10.86 -2.82 -5.43
CA CYS A 184 10.97 -3.61 -6.65
C CYS A 184 12.10 -3.03 -7.51
N CYS A 185 13.16 -3.81 -7.71
CA CYS A 185 14.38 -3.35 -8.37
C CYS A 185 14.22 -3.35 -9.89
N SER A 186 14.66 -2.27 -10.53
CA SER A 186 14.84 -2.22 -11.97
C SER A 186 16.01 -3.11 -12.42
N SER A 187 16.11 -3.37 -13.73
CA SER A 187 17.19 -4.19 -14.31
C SER A 187 18.61 -3.64 -14.12
N LYS A 188 18.73 -2.39 -13.65
CA LYS A 188 20.02 -1.73 -13.36
C LYS A 188 20.41 -1.80 -11.89
N GLU A 189 19.48 -2.17 -11.03
CA GLU A 189 19.66 -2.23 -9.58
C GLU A 189 19.99 -3.65 -9.15
N GLN A 190 20.76 -3.75 -8.06
CA GLN A 190 21.06 -5.03 -7.46
C GLN A 190 19.94 -5.41 -6.49
N ALA A 191 19.21 -6.47 -6.84
CA ALA A 191 18.20 -7.06 -5.96
C ALA A 191 18.84 -8.09 -5.00
N GLN A 192 18.45 -8.02 -3.74
CA GLN A 192 18.77 -8.96 -2.67
C GLN A 192 18.03 -10.29 -2.87
N VAL A 193 16.81 -10.24 -3.42
CA VAL A 193 15.91 -11.38 -3.59
C VAL A 193 15.46 -11.46 -5.04
N HIS A 194 15.48 -12.67 -5.62
CA HIS A 194 14.96 -12.95 -6.95
C HIS A 194 14.00 -14.14 -6.91
N ILE A 195 12.73 -13.92 -7.20
CA ILE A 195 11.70 -14.96 -7.24
C ILE A 195 10.81 -14.74 -8.46
N ASN A 196 10.58 -15.77 -9.27
CA ASN A 196 9.68 -15.71 -10.43
C ASN A 196 9.94 -14.50 -11.36
N GLN A 197 11.23 -14.19 -11.64
CA GLN A 197 11.68 -13.03 -12.43
C GLN A 197 11.46 -11.65 -11.80
N ILE A 198 11.00 -11.61 -10.55
CA ILE A 198 10.87 -10.38 -9.75
C ILE A 198 12.13 -10.24 -8.90
N GLY A 199 12.88 -9.17 -9.11
CA GLY A 199 14.00 -8.77 -8.26
C GLY A 199 13.56 -7.67 -7.29
N PHE A 200 13.75 -7.86 -5.98
CA PHE A 200 13.37 -6.85 -4.99
C PHE A 200 14.32 -6.85 -3.77
N ASN A 201 14.29 -5.73 -3.06
CA ASN A 201 14.95 -5.55 -1.77
C ASN A 201 13.89 -5.45 -0.67
N VAL A 202 14.23 -5.93 0.53
CA VAL A 202 13.33 -5.83 1.70
C VAL A 202 13.75 -4.66 2.56
N ARG A 203 12.80 -3.80 2.94
CA ARG A 203 13.09 -2.66 3.79
C ARG A 203 13.64 -3.13 5.14
N PRO A 204 14.70 -2.49 5.67
CA PRO A 204 15.19 -2.80 7.00
C PRO A 204 14.05 -2.81 8.03
N TYR A 205 14.14 -3.74 8.98
CA TYR A 205 13.16 -3.96 10.04
C TYR A 205 11.78 -4.51 9.61
N THR A 206 11.52 -4.84 8.34
CA THR A 206 10.22 -5.44 7.93
C THR A 206 9.83 -6.67 8.76
N ASN A 207 10.75 -7.61 9.01
CA ASN A 207 10.46 -8.78 9.85
C ASN A 207 10.17 -8.38 11.31
N TYR A 208 10.91 -7.42 11.87
CA TYR A 208 10.65 -6.92 13.24
C TYR A 208 9.27 -6.25 13.32
N PHE A 209 8.95 -5.39 12.35
CA PHE A 209 7.68 -4.68 12.22
C PHE A 209 6.49 -5.65 12.15
N LEU A 210 6.54 -6.62 11.23
CA LEU A 210 5.46 -7.60 11.05
C LEU A 210 5.29 -8.48 12.29
N ASN A 211 6.38 -8.99 12.87
CA ASN A 211 6.28 -9.82 14.08
C ASN A 211 5.64 -9.05 15.24
N LYS A 212 6.10 -7.82 15.50
CA LYS A 212 5.60 -7.03 16.63
C LYS A 212 4.16 -6.60 16.45
N LEU A 213 3.77 -6.18 15.25
CA LEU A 213 2.43 -5.67 15.01
C LEU A 213 1.42 -6.77 14.78
N ALA A 214 1.81 -7.97 14.35
CA ALA A 214 0.90 -9.11 14.24
C ALA A 214 0.38 -9.58 15.60
N GLU A 215 1.10 -9.30 16.70
CA GLU A 215 0.63 -9.53 18.07
C GLU A 215 -0.51 -8.57 18.47
N ILE A 216 -0.69 -7.46 17.76
CA ILE A 216 -1.54 -6.31 18.17
C ILE A 216 -2.66 -6.03 17.16
N TYR A 217 -2.36 -6.17 15.87
CA TYR A 217 -3.22 -5.79 14.75
C TYR A 217 -3.59 -6.99 13.88
N SER A 218 -4.78 -6.92 13.31
CA SER A 218 -5.16 -7.70 12.13
C SER A 218 -4.51 -7.06 10.91
N ILE A 219 -3.41 -7.64 10.43
CA ILE A 219 -2.61 -7.07 9.33
C ILE A 219 -3.12 -7.56 7.99
N PHE A 220 -3.38 -6.63 7.08
CA PHE A 220 -3.64 -6.91 5.67
C PHE A 220 -2.68 -6.12 4.78
N ILE A 221 -2.33 -6.70 3.64
CA ILE A 221 -1.75 -5.92 2.56
C ILE A 221 -2.86 -5.24 1.78
N PHE A 222 -2.73 -3.96 1.50
CA PHE A 222 -3.57 -3.25 0.54
C PHE A 222 -2.65 -2.55 -0.45
N THR A 223 -2.53 -3.08 -1.67
CA THR A 223 -1.58 -2.64 -2.70
C THR A 223 -2.25 -2.36 -4.03
N ALA A 224 -1.73 -1.38 -4.78
CA ALA A 224 -2.11 -1.14 -6.17
C ALA A 224 -1.41 -2.10 -7.16
N SER A 225 -0.63 -3.07 -6.68
CA SER A 225 0.04 -4.09 -7.50
C SER A 225 -0.89 -5.27 -7.83
N SER A 226 -0.54 -6.05 -8.86
CA SER A 226 -1.37 -7.19 -9.29
C SER A 226 -1.45 -8.28 -8.21
N PRO A 227 -2.53 -9.07 -8.15
CA PRO A 227 -2.64 -10.16 -7.19
C PRO A 227 -1.46 -11.13 -7.24
N SER A 228 -1.04 -11.53 -8.45
CA SER A 228 0.08 -12.47 -8.67
C SER A 228 1.42 -11.94 -8.16
N TYR A 229 1.66 -10.64 -8.29
CA TYR A 229 2.86 -9.99 -7.76
C TYR A 229 2.80 -9.96 -6.24
N ALA A 230 1.70 -9.45 -5.69
CA ALA A 230 1.53 -9.27 -4.26
C ALA A 230 1.64 -10.59 -3.49
N SER A 231 1.06 -11.68 -4.01
CA SER A 231 1.19 -13.01 -3.42
C SER A 231 2.64 -13.47 -3.33
N VAL A 232 3.45 -13.30 -4.39
CA VAL A 232 4.87 -13.70 -4.38
C VAL A 232 5.66 -12.94 -3.30
N ILE A 233 5.41 -11.64 -3.16
CA ILE A 233 6.08 -10.83 -2.14
C ILE A 233 5.64 -11.23 -0.74
N VAL A 234 4.33 -11.39 -0.51
CA VAL A 234 3.80 -11.77 0.80
C VAL A 234 4.26 -13.15 1.22
N ASP A 235 4.26 -14.13 0.32
CA ASP A 235 4.77 -15.48 0.59
C ASP A 235 6.25 -15.47 1.00
N TYR A 236 7.02 -14.50 0.50
CA TYR A 236 8.41 -14.30 0.91
C TYR A 236 8.53 -13.61 2.28
N LEU A 237 7.72 -12.58 2.55
CA LEU A 237 7.78 -11.81 3.79
C LEU A 237 7.18 -12.56 4.99
N ASP A 238 6.16 -13.40 4.77
CA ASP A 238 5.47 -14.18 5.79
C ASP A 238 5.29 -15.66 5.36
N PRO A 239 6.39 -16.44 5.26
CA PRO A 239 6.35 -17.80 4.74
C PRO A 239 5.53 -18.78 5.60
N GLU A 240 5.33 -18.47 6.88
CA GLU A 240 4.50 -19.26 7.79
C GLU A 240 3.02 -18.86 7.76
N GLN A 241 2.67 -17.78 7.05
CA GLN A 241 1.30 -17.26 6.90
C GLN A 241 0.60 -17.05 8.25
N ASN A 242 1.32 -16.47 9.22
CA ASN A 242 0.85 -16.25 10.59
C ASN A 242 0.87 -14.78 11.03
N LYS A 243 1.33 -13.85 10.18
CA LYS A 243 1.40 -12.42 10.46
C LYS A 243 0.43 -11.62 9.59
N ILE A 244 0.31 -11.96 8.31
CA ILE A 244 -0.52 -11.26 7.33
C ILE A 244 -1.76 -12.12 7.02
N ILE A 245 -2.95 -11.57 7.27
CA ILE A 245 -4.22 -12.29 7.17
C ILE A 245 -4.72 -12.35 5.72
N GLY A 246 -4.51 -11.30 4.93
CA GLY A 246 -5.02 -11.23 3.56
C GLY A 246 -4.40 -10.11 2.72
N ILE A 247 -4.72 -10.15 1.42
CA ILE A 247 -4.19 -9.23 0.41
C ILE A 247 -5.33 -8.61 -0.39
N PHE A 248 -5.50 -7.29 -0.25
CA PHE A 248 -6.28 -6.45 -1.14
C PHE A 248 -5.36 -5.89 -2.23
N SER A 249 -5.30 -6.57 -3.37
CA SER A 249 -4.53 -6.15 -4.55
C SER A 249 -5.25 -5.10 -5.41
N ARG A 250 -4.67 -4.69 -6.54
CA ARG A 250 -5.19 -3.70 -7.49
C ARG A 250 -6.68 -3.82 -7.80
N ASN A 251 -7.21 -5.05 -7.88
CA ASN A 251 -8.62 -5.29 -8.19
C ASN A 251 -9.59 -4.72 -7.14
N HIS A 252 -9.09 -4.47 -5.93
CA HIS A 252 -9.80 -3.89 -4.79
C HIS A 252 -9.65 -2.36 -4.74
N CYS A 253 -8.72 -1.79 -5.50
CA CYS A 253 -8.57 -0.35 -5.62
C CYS A 253 -9.63 0.24 -6.56
N MET A 254 -9.87 1.53 -6.39
CA MET A 254 -10.67 2.35 -7.29
C MET A 254 -9.76 3.15 -8.20
N GLU A 255 -9.76 2.82 -9.49
CA GLU A 255 -8.98 3.57 -10.47
C GLU A 255 -9.71 4.85 -10.87
N THR A 256 -8.99 5.98 -10.77
CA THR A 256 -9.46 7.28 -11.22
C THR A 256 -9.30 7.42 -12.73
N LYS A 257 -10.00 8.37 -13.35
CA LYS A 257 -9.81 8.75 -14.77
C LYS A 257 -8.35 9.12 -15.12
N ASN A 258 -7.56 9.54 -14.13
CA ASN A 258 -6.16 9.91 -14.28
C ASN A 258 -5.18 8.76 -14.01
N GLY A 259 -5.67 7.54 -13.78
CA GLY A 259 -4.85 6.34 -13.54
C GLY A 259 -4.29 6.20 -12.13
N PHE A 260 -4.72 7.04 -11.18
CA PHE A 260 -4.41 6.82 -9.76
C PHE A 260 -5.31 5.74 -9.16
N PHE A 261 -4.73 4.89 -8.31
CA PHE A 261 -5.45 3.87 -7.55
C PHE A 261 -5.77 4.38 -6.15
N ILE A 262 -7.05 4.46 -5.82
CA ILE A 262 -7.54 4.90 -4.53
C ILE A 262 -7.99 3.67 -3.72
N LYS A 263 -7.49 3.57 -2.50
CA LYS A 263 -7.78 2.55 -1.50
C LYS A 263 -8.90 3.09 -0.60
N ASP A 264 -10.12 3.14 -1.12
CA ASP A 264 -11.27 3.65 -0.38
C ASP A 264 -11.66 2.67 0.74
N LEU A 265 -11.36 3.03 1.99
CA LEU A 265 -11.55 2.16 3.14
C LEU A 265 -13.02 1.81 3.41
N ARG A 266 -13.96 2.59 2.85
CA ARG A 266 -15.41 2.31 2.95
C ARG A 266 -15.82 1.06 2.16
N THR A 267 -14.96 0.57 1.26
CA THR A 267 -15.17 -0.70 0.56
C THR A 267 -14.95 -1.89 1.47
N LEU A 268 -14.24 -1.74 2.60
CA LEU A 268 -14.10 -2.80 3.59
C LEU A 268 -15.41 -2.95 4.35
N LYS A 269 -16.08 -4.08 4.13
CA LYS A 269 -17.41 -4.31 4.67
C LYS A 269 -17.37 -4.54 6.17
N ASP A 270 -18.32 -3.93 6.88
CA ASP A 270 -18.52 -4.06 8.33
C ASP A 270 -17.26 -3.72 9.17
N ILE A 271 -16.37 -2.88 8.61
CA ILE A 271 -15.16 -2.40 9.28
C ILE A 271 -15.38 -1.02 9.89
N ASP A 272 -15.04 -0.89 11.17
CA ASP A 272 -15.00 0.39 11.85
C ASP A 272 -13.71 1.17 11.53
N LEU A 273 -13.88 2.36 10.96
CA LEU A 273 -12.77 3.26 10.62
C LEU A 273 -12.14 3.91 11.84
N SER A 274 -12.79 3.96 13.01
CA SER A 274 -12.13 4.42 14.24
C SER A 274 -11.02 3.44 14.70
N SER A 275 -11.06 2.22 14.18
CA SER A 275 -10.18 1.09 14.52
C SER A 275 -9.24 0.68 13.38
N THR A 276 -9.20 1.43 12.28
CA THR A 276 -8.48 1.04 11.04
C THR A 276 -7.40 2.05 10.68
N ILE A 277 -6.18 1.58 10.43
CA ILE A 277 -5.05 2.41 9.99
C ILE A 277 -4.56 1.91 8.62
N ILE A 278 -4.21 2.83 7.72
CA ILE A 278 -3.50 2.51 6.47
C ILE A 278 -2.13 3.19 6.43
N VAL A 279 -1.09 2.44 6.08
CA VAL A 279 0.28 2.93 5.87
C VAL A 279 0.61 2.81 4.39
N ASP A 280 0.93 3.95 3.77
CA ASP A 280 1.19 4.03 2.33
C ASP A 280 2.09 5.25 2.06
N ASN A 281 3.08 5.13 1.17
CA ASN A 281 3.96 6.25 0.84
C ASN A 281 3.26 7.30 -0.06
N LEU A 282 2.18 6.92 -0.74
CA LEU A 282 1.42 7.78 -1.62
C LEU A 282 0.15 8.29 -0.91
N ALA A 283 0.20 9.52 -0.41
CA ALA A 283 -0.91 10.11 0.34
C ALA A 283 -2.25 10.20 -0.43
N HIS A 284 -2.21 10.19 -1.77
CA HIS A 284 -3.44 10.16 -2.57
C HIS A 284 -4.14 8.80 -2.52
N SER A 285 -3.42 7.69 -2.27
CA SER A 285 -3.98 6.34 -2.22
C SER A 285 -5.07 6.23 -1.14
N PHE A 286 -4.86 6.82 0.03
CA PHE A 286 -5.86 6.87 1.12
C PHE A 286 -6.61 8.21 1.16
N GLY A 287 -6.62 8.97 0.06
CA GLY A 287 -7.09 10.36 0.01
C GLY A 287 -8.55 10.57 0.42
N LEU A 288 -9.40 9.55 0.34
CA LEU A 288 -10.80 9.62 0.80
C LEU A 288 -10.96 9.44 2.32
N GLN A 289 -9.93 8.95 3.01
CA GLN A 289 -9.88 8.75 4.46
C GLN A 289 -8.52 9.22 5.03
N ILE A 290 -8.18 10.49 4.80
CA ILE A 290 -6.89 11.09 5.21
C ILE A 290 -6.57 10.84 6.68
N ASP A 291 -7.57 10.92 7.56
CA ASP A 291 -7.35 10.80 9.00
C ASP A 291 -7.05 9.34 9.42
N ASN A 292 -7.30 8.35 8.56
CA ASN A 292 -6.89 6.96 8.76
C ASN A 292 -5.46 6.66 8.26
N GLY A 293 -4.88 7.56 7.46
CA GLY A 293 -3.66 7.30 6.71
C GLY A 293 -2.39 7.80 7.39
N ILE A 294 -1.31 7.04 7.23
CA ILE A 294 0.06 7.39 7.63
C ILE A 294 0.92 7.45 6.36
N PRO A 295 1.36 8.65 5.92
CA PRO A 295 2.26 8.79 4.79
C PRO A 295 3.68 8.39 5.20
N ILE A 296 4.07 7.14 4.95
CA ILE A 296 5.42 6.67 5.28
C ILE A 296 6.44 7.24 4.28
N LEU A 297 7.68 7.46 4.73
CA LEU A 297 8.78 7.79 3.83
C LEU A 297 8.98 6.67 2.79
N GLU A 298 8.94 7.02 1.49
CA GLU A 298 9.26 6.11 0.40
C GLU A 298 10.66 5.51 0.57
N TRP A 299 10.80 4.22 0.33
CA TRP A 299 12.07 3.52 0.50
C TRP A 299 12.65 3.02 -0.82
N ASN A 300 13.86 3.48 -1.13
CA ASN A 300 14.60 3.13 -2.34
C ASN A 300 15.91 2.41 -1.98
N SER A 301 15.81 1.26 -1.32
CA SER A 301 16.95 0.38 -1.01
C SER A 301 18.02 0.94 -0.05
N ASN A 302 17.73 1.97 0.74
CA ASN A 302 18.67 2.45 1.75
C ASN A 302 18.77 1.44 2.91
N GLU A 303 19.90 0.75 3.04
CA GLU A 303 20.15 -0.25 4.09
C GLU A 303 20.21 0.33 5.51
N LYS A 304 20.43 1.65 5.64
CA LYS A 304 20.44 2.37 6.93
C LYS A 304 19.07 2.96 7.30
N ASP A 305 18.02 2.66 6.55
CA ASP A 305 16.66 3.08 6.88
C ASP A 305 16.23 2.49 8.22
N GLU A 306 15.58 3.30 9.06
CA GLU A 306 15.02 2.86 10.35
C GLU A 306 13.52 3.21 10.44
N GLU A 307 12.88 3.56 9.33
CA GLU A 307 11.53 4.13 9.35
C GLU A 307 10.52 3.13 9.94
N LEU A 308 10.58 1.86 9.52
CA LEU A 308 9.69 0.82 10.05
C LEU A 308 9.93 0.56 11.55
N LYS A 309 11.16 0.69 12.04
CA LYS A 309 11.48 0.51 13.46
C LYS A 309 10.73 1.54 14.31
N PHE A 310 10.80 2.82 13.95
CA PHE A 310 10.15 3.88 14.72
C PHE A 310 8.65 4.00 14.42
N LEU A 311 8.21 3.67 13.20
CA LEU A 311 6.79 3.54 12.89
C LEU A 311 6.13 2.42 13.73
N THR A 312 6.85 1.33 14.03
CA THR A 312 6.36 0.30 14.96
C THR A 312 5.96 0.91 16.30
N GLU A 313 6.79 1.80 16.85
CA GLU A 313 6.51 2.45 18.14
C GLU A 313 5.29 3.39 18.08
N TYR A 314 5.14 4.13 16.97
CA TYR A 314 3.96 4.97 16.72
C TYR A 314 2.68 4.12 16.67
N LEU A 315 2.71 3.02 15.93
CA LEU A 315 1.57 2.11 15.81
C LEU A 315 1.22 1.45 17.14
N ILE A 316 2.20 1.06 17.97
CA ILE A 316 1.94 0.55 19.33
C ILE A 316 1.24 1.61 20.22
N LYS A 317 1.50 2.91 20.00
CA LYS A 317 0.78 3.98 20.71
C LYS A 317 -0.64 4.14 20.15
N ALA A 318 -0.78 4.15 18.83
CA ALA A 318 -2.07 4.22 18.16
C ALA A 318 -2.98 3.03 18.50
N SER A 319 -2.41 1.86 18.83
CA SER A 319 -3.19 0.68 19.18
C SER A 319 -3.95 0.82 20.50
N LYS A 320 -3.56 1.78 21.35
CA LYS A 320 -4.08 1.98 22.70
C LYS A 320 -5.16 3.06 22.79
N VAL A 321 -5.41 3.78 21.70
CA VAL A 321 -6.46 4.82 21.66
C VAL A 321 -7.77 4.23 21.16
N ASP A 322 -8.89 4.84 21.55
CA ASP A 322 -10.21 4.41 21.08
C ASP A 322 -10.35 4.69 19.58
N ASP A 323 -10.12 5.93 19.15
CA ASP A 323 -10.22 6.36 17.76
C ASP A 323 -8.85 6.78 17.18
N VAL A 324 -8.33 5.98 16.26
CA VAL A 324 -7.02 6.22 15.61
C VAL A 324 -7.01 7.48 14.74
N ARG A 325 -8.18 7.95 14.28
CA ARG A 325 -8.30 9.12 13.42
C ARG A 325 -7.99 10.40 14.19
N ILE A 326 -8.49 10.50 15.41
CA ILE A 326 -8.19 11.61 16.32
C ILE A 326 -6.70 11.64 16.63
N PHE A 327 -6.13 10.47 16.94
CA PHE A 327 -4.69 10.33 17.19
C PHE A 327 -3.86 10.78 15.97
N ASN A 328 -4.19 10.33 14.77
CA ASN A 328 -3.49 10.75 13.55
C ASN A 328 -3.64 12.25 13.27
N GLN A 329 -4.81 12.84 13.50
CA GLN A 329 -5.02 14.28 13.33
C GLN A 329 -4.08 15.09 14.24
N GLU A 330 -3.97 14.70 15.52
CA GLU A 330 -3.12 15.37 16.50
C GLU A 330 -1.63 15.18 16.19
N TYR A 331 -1.20 13.96 15.91
CA TYR A 331 0.22 13.63 15.79
C TYR A 331 0.79 13.88 14.40
N LEU A 332 0.06 13.60 13.32
CA LEU A 332 0.57 13.74 11.95
C LEU A 332 0.28 15.12 11.38
N ARG A 333 -0.84 15.74 11.77
CA ARG A 333 -1.22 17.10 11.32
C ARG A 333 -1.25 17.23 9.80
N LEU A 334 -1.72 16.20 9.09
CA LEU A 334 -1.73 16.16 7.62
C LEU A 334 -2.57 17.30 7.01
N ARG A 335 -3.66 17.68 7.67
CA ARG A 335 -4.50 18.81 7.23
C ARG A 335 -3.79 20.16 7.32
N ASP A 336 -2.90 20.34 8.30
CA ASP A 336 -2.07 21.54 8.40
C ASP A 336 -1.06 21.58 7.25
N LEU A 337 -0.47 20.43 6.90
CA LEU A 337 0.48 20.32 5.80
C LEU A 337 -0.13 20.76 4.46
N ILE A 338 -1.42 20.51 4.21
CA ILE A 338 -2.10 20.93 2.96
C ILE A 338 -1.98 22.44 2.71
N ASN A 339 -1.99 23.24 3.76
CA ASN A 339 -1.99 24.70 3.69
C ASN A 339 -0.60 25.31 3.97
N TYR A 340 0.40 24.48 4.27
CA TYR A 340 1.75 24.94 4.58
C TYR A 340 2.50 25.37 3.30
N GLN A 341 3.29 26.44 3.38
CA GLN A 341 4.14 26.87 2.28
C GLN A 341 5.52 26.22 2.42
N LEU A 342 5.80 25.21 1.59
CA LEU A 342 7.06 24.44 1.57
C LEU A 342 8.25 25.21 0.98
#